data_AF-A0A8X6RUY1-F1
#
_entry.id   AF-A0A8X6RUY1-F1
#
_cell.length_a   1.000
_cell.length_b   1.000
_cell.length_c   1.000
_cell.angle_alpha   90.00
_cell.angle_beta   90.00
_cell.angle_gamma   90.00
#
_symmetry.space_group_name_H-M   'P 1'
#
loop_
_entity.id
_entity.type
_entity.pdbx_description
1 polymer ?
#
loop_
_entity_poly.entity_id
_entity_poly.type
_entity_poly.pdbx_seq_one_letter_code
_entity_poly.pdbx_strand_id
1 'polypeptide(L)'
;MLERFLEIKSAILKALMDIKEERMMANVESETVTTIVAGLKKANISLEKLCSRNATLLIAEGVFSFVIGKLDEQNSEFAKNMKCSLIQRINERL
;
A
#
# COMPACT_ATOMS: atom_id res chain seq x y z
N MET A 1 -4.87 7.35 6.47
CA MET A 1 -5.97 6.75 7.26
C MET A 1 -5.59 5.36 7.77
N LEU A 2 -5.30 4.38 6.89
CA LEU A 2 -4.96 3.01 7.31
C LEU A 2 -3.67 2.92 8.15
N GLU A 3 -2.62 3.67 7.80
CA GLU A 3 -1.39 3.74 8.61
C GLU A 3 -1.72 4.25 10.03
N ARG A 4 -2.51 5.32 10.13
CA ARG A 4 -3.00 5.85 11.41
C ARG A 4 -3.84 4.84 12.19
N PHE A 5 -4.69 4.07 11.52
CA PHE A 5 -5.45 3.00 12.14
C PHE A 5 -4.54 1.93 12.78
N LEU A 6 -3.48 1.50 12.07
CA LEU A 6 -2.50 0.55 12.61
C LEU A 6 -1.78 1.10 13.85
N GLU A 7 -1.43 2.39 13.86
CA GLU A 7 -0.80 3.06 15.01
C GLU A 7 -1.69 3.02 16.26
N ILE A 8 -2.99 3.31 16.10
CA ILE A 8 -3.92 3.40 17.22
C ILE A 8 -4.61 2.08 17.56
N LYS A 9 -4.42 1.03 16.74
CA LYS A 9 -5.06 -0.28 16.89
C LYS A 9 -4.90 -0.82 18.32
N SER A 10 -3.69 -0.73 18.88
CA SER A 10 -3.42 -1.23 20.23
C SER A 10 -4.21 -0.51 21.32
N ALA A 11 -4.43 0.79 21.18
CA ALA A 11 -5.23 1.59 22.10
C ALA A 11 -6.72 1.25 21.97
N ILE A 12 -7.21 1.05 20.75
CA ILE A 12 -8.59 0.61 20.48
C ILE A 12 -8.83 -0.76 21.14
N LEU A 13 -7.92 -1.73 20.95
CA LEU A 13 -8.05 -3.06 21.54
C LEU A 13 -8.07 -3.02 23.07
N LYS A 14 -7.25 -2.16 23.69
CA LYS A 14 -7.27 -1.96 25.15
C LYS A 14 -8.61 -1.39 25.63
N ALA A 15 -9.12 -0.36 24.97
CA ALA A 15 -10.40 0.23 25.32
C ALA A 15 -11.57 -0.78 25.17
N LEU A 16 -11.52 -1.66 24.16
CA LEU A 16 -12.51 -2.74 24.00
C LEU A 16 -12.44 -3.77 25.13
N MET A 17 -11.23 -4.12 25.58
CA MET A 17 -11.05 -4.99 26.75
C MET A 17 -11.62 -4.37 28.03
N ASP A 18 -11.41 -3.07 28.23
CA ASP A 18 -11.90 -2.36 29.43
C ASP A 18 -13.43 -2.40 29.57
N ILE A 19 -14.15 -2.34 28.43
CA ILE A 19 -15.62 -2.44 28.39
C ILE A 19 -16.13 -3.88 28.23
N LYS A 20 -15.23 -4.89 28.26
CA LYS A 20 -15.53 -6.32 28.07
C LYS A 20 -16.18 -6.65 26.71
N GLU A 21 -15.86 -5.87 25.67
CA GLU A 21 -16.31 -6.14 24.32
C GLU A 21 -15.33 -7.12 23.64
N GLU A 22 -15.84 -8.30 23.27
CA GLU A 22 -15.04 -9.38 22.69
C GLU A 22 -14.81 -9.22 21.18
N ARG A 23 -15.48 -8.26 20.54
CA ARG A 23 -15.38 -8.04 19.09
C ARG A 23 -14.03 -7.46 18.71
N MET A 24 -13.10 -8.34 18.39
CA MET A 24 -11.75 -7.99 17.96
C MET A 24 -11.53 -8.24 16.47
N MET A 25 -10.78 -7.35 15.84
CA MET A 25 -10.29 -7.56 14.49
C MET A 25 -9.35 -8.78 14.47
N ALA A 26 -9.59 -9.71 13.57
CA ALA A 26 -8.79 -10.93 13.47
C ALA A 26 -7.34 -10.60 13.09
N ASN A 27 -6.40 -11.47 13.47
CA ASN A 27 -4.99 -11.31 13.13
C ASN A 27 -4.78 -11.23 11.60
N VAL A 28 -5.52 -12.04 10.85
CA VAL A 28 -5.50 -12.06 9.37
C VAL A 28 -5.96 -10.72 8.78
N GLU A 29 -7.00 -10.11 9.34
CA GLU A 29 -7.49 -8.79 8.88
C GLU A 29 -6.43 -7.71 9.13
N SER A 30 -5.77 -7.75 10.29
CA SER A 30 -4.69 -6.81 10.61
C SER A 30 -3.46 -6.96 9.73
N GLU A 31 -3.09 -8.19 9.39
CA GLU A 31 -1.98 -8.49 8.50
C GLU A 31 -2.29 -8.02 7.06
N THR A 32 -3.54 -8.21 6.64
CA THR A 32 -4.05 -7.71 5.35
C THR A 32 -3.94 -6.18 5.29
N VAL A 33 -4.37 -5.45 6.32
CA VAL A 33 -4.26 -3.98 6.37
C VAL A 33 -2.79 -3.53 6.35
N THR A 34 -1.92 -4.21 7.09
CA THR A 34 -0.46 -3.93 7.07
C THR A 34 0.12 -4.06 5.67
N THR A 35 -0.25 -5.13 4.98
CA THR A 35 0.19 -5.42 3.61
C THR A 35 -0.29 -4.35 2.62
N ILE A 36 -1.56 -3.94 2.73
CA ILE A 36 -2.14 -2.85 1.91
C ILE A 36 -1.37 -1.55 2.15
N VAL A 37 -1.11 -1.19 3.41
CA VAL A 37 -0.36 0.02 3.76
C VAL A 37 1.06 -0.01 3.17
N ALA A 38 1.75 -1.16 3.24
CA ALA A 38 3.09 -1.32 2.68
C ALA A 38 3.12 -1.11 1.15
N GLY A 39 2.17 -1.71 0.42
CA GLY A 39 2.06 -1.53 -1.03
C GLY A 39 1.70 -0.10 -1.42
N LEU A 40 0.71 0.50 -0.75
CA LEU A 40 0.30 1.89 -0.99
C LEU A 40 1.43 2.89 -0.73
N LYS A 41 2.27 2.66 0.28
CA LYS A 41 3.41 3.53 0.59
C LYS A 41 4.43 3.57 -0.55
N LYS A 42 4.70 2.43 -1.20
CA LYS A 42 5.58 2.39 -2.38
C LYS A 42 4.97 3.14 -3.55
N ALA A 43 3.67 2.95 -3.79
CA ALA A 43 2.95 3.68 -4.84
C ALA A 43 2.94 5.19 -4.60
N ASN A 44 2.75 5.65 -3.37
CA ASN A 44 2.74 7.08 -3.05
C ASN A 44 4.08 7.76 -3.35
N ILE A 45 5.21 7.15 -2.97
CA ILE A 45 6.56 7.68 -3.26
C ILE A 45 6.76 7.82 -4.79
N SER A 46 6.33 6.82 -5.54
CA SER A 46 6.40 6.85 -7.00
C SER A 46 5.53 7.95 -7.60
N LEU A 47 4.31 8.13 -7.09
CA LEU A 47 3.41 9.19 -7.52
C LEU A 47 3.98 10.58 -7.23
N GLU A 48 4.55 10.80 -6.04
CA GLU A 48 5.21 12.06 -5.70
C GLU A 48 6.32 12.42 -6.70
N LYS A 49 7.08 11.41 -7.15
CA LYS A 49 8.13 11.61 -8.15
C LYS A 49 7.55 11.93 -9.54
N LEU A 50 6.51 11.22 -9.95
CA LEU A 50 5.82 11.42 -11.23
C LEU A 50 5.10 12.78 -11.31
N CYS A 51 4.54 13.24 -10.20
CA CYS A 51 3.83 14.51 -10.12
C CYS A 51 4.76 15.69 -9.79
N SER A 52 6.07 15.46 -9.67
CA SER A 52 7.04 16.53 -9.46
C SER A 52 7.17 17.42 -10.70
N ARG A 53 7.46 18.71 -10.50
CA ARG A 53 7.62 19.68 -11.59
C ARG A 53 8.71 19.29 -12.60
N ASN A 54 9.69 18.51 -12.16
CA ASN A 54 10.83 18.08 -12.98
C ASN A 54 10.60 16.70 -13.61
N ALA A 55 9.39 16.12 -13.52
CA ALA A 55 9.10 14.83 -14.10
C ALA A 55 9.26 14.89 -15.63
N THR A 56 10.13 14.03 -16.14
CA THR A 56 10.33 13.79 -17.58
C THR A 56 9.87 12.38 -17.92
N LEU A 57 9.73 12.08 -19.22
CA LEU A 57 9.40 10.71 -19.67
C LEU A 57 10.41 9.67 -19.16
N LEU A 58 11.70 10.02 -19.15
CA LEU A 58 12.77 9.17 -18.61
C LEU A 58 12.60 8.90 -17.11
N ILE A 59 12.22 9.93 -16.33
CA ILE A 59 11.92 9.76 -14.90
C ILE A 59 10.68 8.88 -14.73
N ALA A 60 9.66 9.06 -15.57
CA ALA A 60 8.45 8.28 -15.48
C ALA A 60 8.69 6.79 -15.72
N GLU A 61 9.44 6.45 -16.77
CA GLU A 61 9.86 5.08 -17.05
C GLU A 61 10.60 4.46 -15.87
N GLY A 62 11.63 5.15 -15.34
CA GLY A 62 12.40 4.68 -14.19
C GLY A 62 11.54 4.50 -12.93
N VAL A 63 10.56 5.37 -12.69
CA VAL A 63 9.64 5.27 -11.56
C VAL A 63 8.68 4.09 -11.70
N PHE A 64 8.18 3.82 -12.91
CA PHE A 64 7.35 2.64 -13.16
C PHE A 64 8.14 1.34 -12.94
N SER A 65 9.35 1.23 -13.49
CA SER A 65 10.23 0.08 -13.23
C SER A 65 10.52 -0.09 -11.74
N PHE A 66 10.79 1.01 -11.03
CA PHE A 66 11.04 1.00 -9.59
C PHE A 66 9.82 0.48 -8.80
N VAL A 67 8.63 1.01 -9.06
CA VAL A 67 7.44 0.62 -8.28
C VAL A 67 7.03 -0.81 -8.57
N ILE A 68 7.15 -1.26 -9.82
CA ILE A 68 6.90 -2.66 -10.21
C ILE A 68 7.87 -3.58 -9.48
N GLY A 69 9.17 -3.26 -9.48
CA GLY A 69 10.17 -4.03 -8.73
C GLY A 69 9.88 -4.07 -7.22
N LYS A 70 9.45 -2.95 -6.63
CA LYS A 70 9.07 -2.90 -5.20
C LYS A 70 7.78 -3.65 -4.86
N LEU A 71 6.87 -3.78 -5.81
CA LEU A 71 5.69 -4.63 -5.65
C LEU A 71 6.04 -6.11 -5.84
N ASP A 72 6.99 -6.45 -6.72
CA ASP A 72 7.49 -7.82 -6.88
C ASP A 72 8.24 -8.35 -5.64
N GLU A 73 8.96 -7.47 -4.93
CA GLU A 73 9.55 -7.81 -3.63
C GLU A 73 8.49 -8.17 -2.56
N GLN A 74 7.25 -7.67 -2.73
CA GLN A 74 6.15 -7.96 -1.81
C GLN A 74 5.39 -9.20 -2.30
N ASN A 75 5.69 -10.36 -1.71
CA ASN A 75 5.03 -11.65 -1.99
C ASN A 75 3.55 -11.73 -1.53
N SER A 76 2.83 -10.61 -1.55
CA SER A 76 1.43 -10.53 -1.14
C SER A 76 0.48 -10.52 -2.33
N GLU A 77 -0.72 -11.03 -2.10
CA GLU A 77 -1.79 -11.00 -3.10
C GLU A 77 -2.16 -9.57 -3.50
N PHE A 78 -2.15 -8.63 -2.54
CA PHE A 78 -2.39 -7.22 -2.81
C PHE A 78 -1.34 -6.63 -3.77
N ALA A 79 -0.05 -6.87 -3.50
CA ALA A 79 1.02 -6.33 -4.33
C ALA A 79 1.01 -6.92 -5.74
N LYS A 80 0.71 -8.22 -5.89
CA LYS A 80 0.52 -8.86 -7.20
C LYS A 80 -0.60 -8.20 -7.99
N ASN A 81 -1.76 -8.04 -7.38
CA ASN A 81 -2.92 -7.41 -8.02
C ASN A 81 -2.63 -5.95 -8.40
N MET A 82 -2.01 -5.19 -7.48
CA MET A 82 -1.63 -3.80 -7.73
C MET A 82 -0.64 -3.68 -8.89
N LYS A 83 0.35 -4.58 -8.99
CA LYS A 83 1.28 -4.64 -10.10
C LYS A 83 0.55 -4.90 -11.42
N CYS A 84 -0.31 -5.92 -11.47
CA CYS A 84 -1.07 -6.26 -12.66
C CYS A 84 -1.92 -5.08 -13.13
N SER A 85 -2.65 -4.42 -12.22
CA SER A 85 -3.45 -3.24 -12.54
C SER A 85 -2.59 -2.07 -13.05
N LEU A 86 -1.41 -1.86 -12.48
CA LEU A 86 -0.51 -0.80 -12.93
C LEU A 86 0.03 -1.08 -14.34
N ILE A 87 0.49 -2.30 -14.61
CA ILE A 87 0.98 -2.70 -15.94
C ILE A 87 -0.13 -2.57 -16.97
N GLN A 88 -1.34 -3.06 -16.66
CA GLN A 88 -2.49 -2.91 -17.54
C GLN A 88 -2.74 -1.43 -17.86
N ARG A 89 -2.73 -0.58 -16.83
CA ARG A 89 -3.00 0.85 -17.02
C ARG A 89 -1.94 1.55 -17.88
N ILE A 90 -0.68 1.15 -17.76
CA ILE A 90 0.40 1.65 -18.62
C ILE A 90 0.14 1.22 -20.07
N ASN A 91 -0.19 -0.05 -20.29
CA ASN A 91 -0.46 -0.58 -21.64
C ASN A 91 -1.68 0.07 -22.32
N GLU A 92 -2.69 0.49 -21.56
CA GLU A 92 -3.86 1.23 -22.11
C GLU A 92 -3.52 2.65 -22.59
N ARG A 93 -2.34 3.18 -22.22
CA ARG A 93 -1.90 4.54 -22.53
C ARG A 93 -0.77 4.58 -23.56
N LEU A 94 -0.21 3.42 -23.91
CA LEU A 94 0.74 3.21 -25.01
C LEU A 94 -0.02 2.96 -26.31
#